data_AF-A0A5D0MGT1-F1
#
_entry.id   AF-A0A5D0MGT1-F1
#
_cell.length_a   1.000
_cell.length_b   1.000
_cell.length_c   1.000
_cell.angle_alpha   90.00
_cell.angle_beta   90.00
_cell.angle_gamma   90.00
#
_symmetry.space_group_name_H-M   'P 1'
#
loop_
_entity.id
_entity.type
_entity.pdbx_description
1 polymer ?
#
loop_
_entity_poly.entity_id
_entity_poly.type
_entity_poly.pdbx_seq_one_letter_code
_entity_poly.pdbx_strand_id
1 'polypeptide(L)'
;MKTRKLTISALLIAFGTATSHLISIPAGVSRCFPVQHLVNVMSAVILGPLYAVGNAIAISVLRNFMGVGTVLAFPGSIFGAFLAGVIYRKTEKKLFAVFGEVFGTGI
;
A
#
# COMPACT_ATOMS: atom_id res chain seq x y z
N MET A 1 0.30 18.44 14.92
CA MET A 1 -0.45 17.22 14.52
C MET A 1 -0.28 16.83 13.05
N LYS A 2 -0.29 17.76 12.07
CA LYS A 2 -0.09 17.44 10.64
C LYS A 2 1.32 16.88 10.32
N THR A 3 2.35 17.43 10.95
CA THR A 3 3.75 16.98 10.78
C THR A 3 3.94 15.51 11.15
N ARG A 4 3.43 15.06 12.30
CA ARG A 4 3.53 13.65 12.71
C ARG A 4 2.94 12.67 11.68
N LYS A 5 1.77 12.98 11.11
CA LYS A 5 1.15 12.13 10.07
C LYS A 5 2.01 12.09 8.80
N LEU A 6 2.53 13.24 8.38
CA LEU A 6 3.47 13.35 7.26
C LEU A 6 4.77 12.54 7.51
N THR A 7 5.34 12.63 8.71
CA THR A 7 6.54 11.87 9.07
C THR A 7 6.29 10.37 9.03
N ILE A 8 5.18 9.89 9.60
CA ILE A 8 4.82 8.46 9.54
C ILE A 8 4.58 8.02 8.10
N SER A 9 3.90 8.85 7.30
CA SER A 9 3.68 8.61 5.87
C SER A 9 5.02 8.49 5.12
N ALA A 10 5.94 9.43 5.29
CA ALA A 10 7.26 9.39 4.68
C ALA A 10 8.06 8.14 5.11
N LEU A 11 7.97 7.75 6.38
CA LEU A 11 8.64 6.57 6.91
C LEU A 11 8.08 5.27 6.30
N LEU A 12 6.76 5.17 6.16
CA LEU A 12 6.10 4.05 5.49
C LEU A 12 6.44 3.99 3.99
N ILE A 13 6.51 5.15 3.31
CA ILE A 13 6.93 5.24 1.91
C ILE A 13 8.36 4.73 1.77
N ALA A 14 9.30 5.27 2.54
CA ALA A 14 10.71 4.89 2.50
C ALA A 14 10.90 3.39 2.79
N PHE A 15 10.20 2.88 3.81
CA PHE A 15 10.21 1.46 4.14
C PHE A 15 9.67 0.60 3.00
N GLY A 16 8.49 0.94 2.46
CA GLY A 16 7.85 0.19 1.37
C GLY A 16 8.70 0.19 0.10
N THR A 17 9.36 1.31 -0.23
CA THR A 17 10.25 1.37 -1.41
C THR A 17 11.54 0.59 -1.19
N ALA A 18 12.18 0.77 -0.03
CA ALA A 18 13.46 0.11 0.29
C ALA A 18 13.33 -1.40 0.48
N THR A 19 12.16 -1.90 0.84
CA THR A 19 11.93 -3.34 1.04
C THR A 19 11.25 -4.02 -0.16
N SER A 20 10.82 -3.24 -1.15
CA SER A 20 10.04 -3.76 -2.28
C SER A 20 10.77 -4.77 -3.16
N HIS A 21 12.10 -4.81 -3.14
CA HIS A 21 12.90 -5.76 -3.92
C HIS A 21 13.24 -7.04 -3.16
N LEU A 22 12.96 -7.10 -1.85
CA LEU A 22 13.33 -8.25 -1.01
C LEU A 22 12.49 -9.49 -1.33
N ILE A 23 11.19 -9.30 -1.56
CA ILE A 23 10.24 -10.40 -1.80
C ILE A 23 9.33 -9.99 -2.97
N SER A 24 9.65 -10.51 -4.16
CA SER A 24 8.84 -10.33 -5.37
C SER A 24 8.39 -11.70 -5.85
N ILE A 25 7.10 -11.98 -5.74
CA ILE A 25 6.52 -13.22 -6.23
C ILE A 25 5.92 -12.94 -7.61
N PRO A 26 6.41 -13.57 -8.69
CA PRO A 26 5.81 -13.42 -10.01
C PRO A 26 4.41 -14.04 -9.99
N ALA A 27 3.38 -13.22 -10.22
CA ALA A 27 1.97 -13.60 -10.29
C ALA A 27 1.45 -13.31 -11.71
N GLY A 28 1.83 -14.15 -12.66
CA GLY A 28 1.50 -13.98 -14.08
C GLY A 28 2.16 -12.73 -14.67
N VAL A 29 1.33 -11.81 -15.18
CA VAL A 29 1.78 -10.54 -15.82
C VAL A 29 2.16 -9.48 -14.79
N SER A 30 1.81 -9.69 -13.52
CA SER A 30 2.11 -8.77 -12.41
C SER A 30 3.07 -9.40 -11.42
N ARG A 31 3.78 -8.55 -10.67
CA ARG A 31 4.62 -8.99 -9.56
C ARG A 31 3.89 -8.64 -8.26
N CYS A 32 3.71 -9.63 -7.40
CA CYS A 32 3.12 -9.46 -6.09
C CYS A 32 4.23 -9.13 -5.09
N PHE A 33 4.02 -8.06 -4.31
CA PHE A 33 4.98 -7.56 -3.33
C PHE A 33 4.34 -7.61 -1.94
N PRO A 34 4.55 -8.69 -1.17
CA PRO A 34 3.89 -8.88 0.13
C PRO A 34 4.12 -7.73 1.11
N VAL A 35 5.33 -7.15 1.07
CA VAL A 35 5.68 -6.02 1.94
C VAL A 35 4.87 -4.76 1.57
N GLN A 36 4.53 -4.56 0.30
CA GLN A 36 3.70 -3.43 -0.12
C GLN A 36 2.26 -3.54 0.40
N HIS A 37 1.66 -4.73 0.32
CA HIS A 37 0.34 -4.98 0.90
C HIS A 37 0.33 -4.72 2.41
N LEU A 38 1.39 -5.13 3.12
CA LEU A 38 1.55 -4.83 4.54
C LEU A 38 1.63 -3.32 4.80
N VAL A 39 2.43 -2.58 4.03
CA VAL A 39 2.53 -1.12 4.15
C VAL A 39 1.20 -0.43 3.86
N ASN A 40 0.45 -0.89 2.86
CA ASN A 40 -0.87 -0.38 2.53
C ASN A 40 -1.85 -0.55 3.70
N VAL A 41 -1.94 -1.75 4.28
CA VAL A 41 -2.80 -2.01 5.46
C VAL A 41 -2.36 -1.17 6.67
N MET A 42 -1.05 -1.08 6.92
CA MET A 42 -0.52 -0.26 8.02
C MET A 42 -0.85 1.22 7.82
N SER A 43 -0.69 1.72 6.60
CA SER A 43 -1.04 3.11 6.26
C SER A 43 -2.54 3.36 6.39
N ALA A 44 -3.37 2.42 5.95
CA ALA A 44 -4.83 2.46 6.08
C ALA A 44 -5.26 2.52 7.55
N VAL A 45 -4.67 1.69 8.41
CA VAL A 45 -5.01 1.61 9.83
C VAL A 45 -4.50 2.81 10.62
N ILE A 46 -3.26 3.26 10.38
CA ILE A 46 -2.61 4.30 11.20
C ILE A 46 -2.96 5.72 10.72
N LEU A 47 -3.04 5.93 9.41
CA LEU A 47 -3.18 7.27 8.82
C LEU A 47 -4.54 7.51 8.15
N GLY A 48 -5.26 6.44 7.84
CA GLY A 48 -6.55 6.48 7.16
C GLY A 48 -6.45 6.41 5.63
N PRO A 49 -7.60 6.35 4.94
CA PRO A 49 -7.68 6.02 3.51
C PRO A 49 -6.95 7.01 2.60
N LEU A 50 -7.04 8.31 2.85
CA LEU A 50 -6.39 9.33 2.00
C LEU A 50 -4.86 9.21 2.02
N TYR A 51 -4.27 9.05 3.20
CA TYR A 51 -2.82 8.85 3.33
C TYR A 51 -2.40 7.47 2.81
N ALA A 52 -3.22 6.44 2.98
CA ALA A 52 -2.95 5.11 2.43
C ALA A 52 -2.84 5.13 0.90
N VAL A 53 -3.78 5.76 0.22
CA VAL A 53 -3.73 5.92 -1.25
C VAL A 53 -2.53 6.76 -1.67
N GLY A 54 -2.28 7.89 -0.99
CA GLY A 54 -1.12 8.73 -1.28
C GLY A 54 0.21 7.98 -1.13
N ASN A 55 0.35 7.20 -0.07
CA ASN A 55 1.54 6.37 0.17
C ASN A 55 1.67 5.28 -0.89
N ALA A 56 0.59 4.58 -1.24
CA ALA A 56 0.58 3.54 -2.27
C ALA A 56 1.03 4.08 -3.64
N ILE A 57 0.56 5.27 -4.02
CA ILE A 57 0.98 5.96 -5.24
C ILE A 57 2.46 6.31 -5.17
N ALA A 58 2.90 6.97 -4.09
CA ALA A 58 4.29 7.38 -3.94
C ALA A 58 5.26 6.19 -3.99
N ILE A 59 4.93 5.10 -3.30
CA ILE A 59 5.71 3.85 -3.33
C ILE A 59 5.76 3.29 -4.75
N SER A 60 4.61 3.20 -5.44
CA SER A 60 4.54 2.65 -6.80
C SER A 60 5.33 3.49 -7.81
N VAL A 61 5.28 4.82 -7.70
CA VAL A 61 6.08 5.76 -8.52
C VAL A 61 7.57 5.52 -8.29
N LEU A 62 8.01 5.53 -7.03
CA LEU A 62 9.42 5.34 -6.67
C LEU A 62 9.94 3.98 -7.16
N ARG A 63 9.14 2.92 -6.99
CA ARG A 63 9.48 1.57 -7.46
C ARG A 63 9.58 1.47 -8.97
N ASN A 64 8.74 2.19 -9.71
CA ASN A 64 8.80 2.24 -11.17
C ASN A 64 10.06 2.98 -11.64
N PHE A 65 10.42 4.10 -11.01
CA PHE A 65 11.68 4.80 -11.30
C PHE A 65 12.92 3.95 -10.99
N MET A 66 12.85 3.09 -9.98
CA MET A 66 13.93 2.15 -9.64
C MET A 66 13.98 0.90 -10.55
N GLY A 67 13.04 0.75 -11.50
CA GLY A 67 12.96 -0.42 -12.40
C GLY A 67 12.49 -1.72 -11.73
N VAL A 68 12.05 -1.66 -10.46
CA VAL A 68 11.57 -2.83 -9.69
C VAL A 68 10.06 -3.03 -9.88
N GLY A 69 9.33 -1.93 -10.03
CA GLY A 69 7.88 -1.90 -10.22
C GLY A 69 7.44 -2.15 -11.66
N THR A 70 6.13 -2.36 -11.84
CA THR A 70 5.46 -2.40 -13.14
C THR A 70 4.29 -1.41 -13.11
N VAL A 71 3.88 -0.90 -14.28
CA VAL A 71 2.71 0.00 -14.38
C VAL A 71 1.43 -0.69 -13.89
N LEU A 72 1.34 -2.02 -14.06
CA LEU A 72 0.23 -2.83 -13.56
C LEU A 72 0.17 -2.93 -12.03
N ALA A 73 1.22 -2.52 -11.30
CA ALA A 73 1.19 -2.52 -9.84
C ALA A 73 0.40 -1.33 -9.25
N PHE A 74 0.11 -0.30 -10.06
CA PHE A 74 -0.59 0.91 -9.59
C PHE A 74 -2.07 0.66 -9.23
N PRO A 75 -2.90 0.08 -10.13
CA PRO A 75 -4.32 -0.09 -9.86
C PRO A 75 -4.55 -0.91 -8.59
N GLY A 76 -3.94 -2.10 -8.52
CA GLY A 76 -4.09 -2.98 -7.36
C GLY A 76 -3.66 -2.31 -6.07
N SER A 77 -2.53 -1.59 -6.04
CA SER A 77 -2.08 -0.94 -4.81
C SER A 77 -2.93 0.25 -4.38
N ILE A 78 -3.49 1.02 -5.33
CA ILE A 78 -4.39 2.14 -5.05
C ILE A 78 -5.73 1.63 -4.51
N PHE A 79 -6.34 0.68 -5.22
CA PHE A 79 -7.64 0.12 -4.83
C PHE A 79 -7.54 -0.67 -3.53
N GLY A 80 -6.49 -1.47 -3.35
CA GLY A 80 -6.17 -2.13 -2.07
C GLY A 80 -6.13 -1.15 -0.92
N ALA A 81 -5.24 -0.16 -0.99
CA ALA A 81 -5.02 0.78 0.11
C ALA A 81 -6.28 1.59 0.44
N PHE A 82 -7.04 1.96 -0.60
CA PHE A 82 -8.31 2.66 -0.44
C PHE A 82 -9.34 1.78 0.27
N LEU A 83 -9.57 0.56 -0.22
CA LEU A 83 -10.56 -0.35 0.34
C LEU A 83 -10.20 -0.75 1.77
N ALA A 84 -8.92 -1.05 2.04
CA ALA A 84 -8.39 -1.30 3.38
C ALA A 84 -8.70 -0.13 4.32
N GLY A 85 -8.46 1.11 3.89
CA GLY A 85 -8.71 2.31 4.68
C GLY A 85 -10.21 2.57 4.92
N VAL A 86 -11.05 2.40 3.90
CA VAL A 86 -12.51 2.60 4.01
C VAL A 86 -13.14 1.55 4.91
N ILE A 87 -12.79 0.27 4.70
CA ILE A 87 -13.32 -0.84 5.49
C ILE A 87 -12.85 -0.74 6.94
N TYR A 88 -11.57 -0.43 7.18
CA TYR A 88 -11.08 -0.24 8.54
C TYR A 88 -11.80 0.91 9.24
N ARG A 89 -12.01 2.04 8.57
CA ARG A 89 -12.72 3.19 9.15
C ARG A 89 -14.17 2.87 9.54
N LYS A 90 -14.82 1.93 8.85
CA LYS A 90 -16.20 1.51 9.15
C LYS A 90 -16.28 0.41 10.21
N THR A 91 -15.28 -0.47 10.26
CA THR A 91 -15.35 -1.69 11.09
C THR A 91 -14.48 -1.62 12.34
N GLU A 92 -13.48 -0.74 12.36
CA GLU A 92 -12.40 -0.61 13.35
C GLU A 92 -11.61 -1.90 13.63
N LYS A 93 -11.84 -2.94 12.81
CA LYS A 93 -11.24 -4.26 12.96
C LYS A 93 -10.10 -4.43 11.96
N LYS A 94 -8.90 -4.67 12.46
CA LYS A 94 -7.68 -4.86 11.66
C LYS A 94 -7.82 -5.97 10.62
N LEU A 95 -8.51 -7.06 10.97
CA LEU A 95 -8.75 -8.19 10.07
C LEU A 95 -9.49 -7.76 8.79
N PHE A 96 -10.47 -6.88 8.93
CA PHE A 96 -11.27 -6.39 7.80
C PHE A 96 -10.46 -5.44 6.90
N ALA A 97 -9.48 -4.73 7.45
CA ALA A 97 -8.53 -3.93 6.65
C ALA A 97 -7.70 -4.83 5.72
N VAL A 98 -7.24 -5.99 6.21
CA VAL A 98 -6.51 -6.97 5.42
C VAL A 98 -7.38 -7.53 4.31
N PHE A 99 -8.63 -7.91 4.60
CA PHE A 99 -9.56 -8.35 3.56
C PHE A 99 -9.83 -7.26 2.52
N GLY A 100 -9.93 -6.00 2.95
CA GLY A 100 -10.06 -4.85 2.06
C GLY A 100 -8.88 -4.73 1.09
N GLU A 101 -7.65 -4.84 1.59
CA GLU A 101 -6.45 -4.82 0.75
C GLU A 101 -6.47 -5.96 -0.26
N VAL A 102 -6.70 -7.20 0.21
CA VAL A 102 -6.70 -8.40 -0.65
C VAL A 102 -7.75 -8.26 -1.77
N PHE A 103 -8.98 -7.89 -1.43
CA PHE A 103 -10.02 -7.65 -2.43
C PHE A 103 -9.68 -6.50 -3.38
N GLY A 104 -9.24 -5.36 -2.85
CA GLY A 104 -8.93 -4.19 -3.66
C GLY A 104 -7.76 -4.43 -4.61
N THR A 105 -6.77 -5.25 -4.22
CA THR A 105 -5.64 -5.60 -5.08
C THR A 105 -5.94 -6.66 -6.12
N GLY A 106 -7.02 -7.41 -5.94
CA GLY A 106 -7.51 -8.41 -6.91
C GLY A 106 -8.42 -7.82 -8.00
N ILE A 107 -8.75 -6.53 -7.91
CA ILE A 107 -9.49 -5.76 -8.93
C ILE A 107 -8.49 -5.12 -9.90
#